data_AF-A0A1Q3X271-F1
#
_entry.id   AF-A0A1Q3X271-F1
#
_cell.length_a   1.000
_cell.length_b   1.000
_cell.length_c   1.000
_cell.angle_alpha   90.00
_cell.angle_beta   90.00
_cell.angle_gamma   90.00
#
_symmetry.space_group_name_H-M   'P 1'
#
loop_
_entity.id
_entity.type
_entity.pdbx_description
1 polymer ?
#
loop_
_entity_poly.entity_id
_entity_poly.type
_entity_poly.pdbx_seq_one_letter_code
_entity_poly.pdbx_strand_id
1 'polypeptide(L)'
;MTVFMNRNAGIRKLYPFLMVLGAGILLFRTISLMFFEHGLRILELWVNVLTIIEMIIDAVCIVFSLKWLLRNTAAAQTISLTLGATAAIFHAFRVLIYVIGRLGPWKNFDVKPAFRASAGTDIFWVYFAGILSLLGLLVVILIWIIRKKRRRYSSHLKCS
;
A
#
# COMPACT_ATOMS: atom_id res chain seq x y z
N MET A 1 34.21 -17.09 -16.89
CA MET A 1 32.82 -16.74 -17.28
C MET A 1 32.18 -15.91 -16.15
N THR A 2 32.73 -14.72 -15.90
CA THR A 2 32.60 -13.99 -14.63
C THR A 2 32.27 -12.51 -14.82
N VAL A 3 31.65 -12.14 -15.95
CA VAL A 3 31.35 -10.74 -16.30
C VAL A 3 29.84 -10.44 -16.36
N PHE A 4 28.95 -11.45 -16.31
CA PHE A 4 27.49 -11.23 -16.38
C PHE A 4 26.77 -11.07 -15.03
N MET A 5 27.45 -11.19 -13.88
CA MET A 5 26.78 -11.14 -12.57
C MET A 5 26.65 -9.73 -11.95
N ASN A 6 27.27 -8.68 -12.53
CA ASN A 6 27.30 -7.35 -11.88
C ASN A 6 26.11 -6.43 -12.26
N ARG A 7 25.45 -6.60 -13.43
CA ARG A 7 24.27 -5.78 -13.79
C ARG A 7 23.03 -6.06 -12.94
N ASN A 8 23.01 -7.17 -12.19
CA ASN A 8 21.87 -7.57 -11.35
C ASN A 8 21.93 -7.03 -9.92
N ALA A 9 23.06 -6.51 -9.44
CA ALA A 9 23.17 -6.00 -8.08
C ALA A 9 22.38 -4.69 -7.87
N GLY A 10 22.41 -3.78 -8.86
CA GLY A 10 21.63 -2.54 -8.85
C GLY A 10 20.13 -2.79 -8.88
N ILE A 11 19.66 -3.66 -9.79
CA ILE A 11 18.25 -4.06 -9.88
C ILE A 11 17.78 -4.75 -8.58
N ARG A 12 18.64 -5.55 -7.94
CA ARG A 12 18.32 -6.21 -6.65
C ARG A 12 18.13 -5.22 -5.50
N LYS A 13 18.88 -4.11 -5.47
CA LYS A 13 18.72 -3.05 -4.46
C LYS A 13 17.61 -2.05 -4.80
N LEU A 14 17.25 -1.93 -6.09
CA LEU A 14 16.18 -1.06 -6.54
C LEU A 14 14.82 -1.45 -5.94
N TYR A 15 14.47 -2.73 -5.90
CA TYR A 15 13.18 -3.17 -5.34
C TYR A 15 13.00 -2.81 -3.86
N PRO A 16 13.90 -3.18 -2.93
CA PRO A 16 13.74 -2.76 -1.53
C PRO A 16 13.78 -1.24 -1.37
N PHE A 17 14.57 -0.53 -2.18
CA PHE A 17 14.57 0.93 -2.18
C PHE A 17 13.21 1.52 -2.58
N LEU A 18 12.62 1.05 -3.67
CA LEU A 18 11.28 1.48 -4.11
C LEU A 18 10.20 1.14 -3.07
N MET A 19 10.34 0.01 -2.37
CA MET A 19 9.43 -0.36 -1.28
C MET A 19 9.54 0.60 -0.08
N VAL A 20 10.76 0.96 0.32
CA VAL A 20 10.98 1.97 1.38
C VAL A 20 10.40 3.32 0.96
N LEU A 21 10.65 3.74 -0.28
CA LEU A 21 10.15 5.01 -0.81
C LEU A 21 8.62 5.03 -0.83
N GLY A 22 7.98 4.00 -1.38
CA GLY A 22 6.54 3.89 -1.47
C GLY A 22 5.87 3.85 -0.09
N ALA A 23 6.32 2.95 0.78
CA ALA A 23 5.80 2.88 2.16
C ALA A 23 6.09 4.15 2.96
N GLY A 24 7.22 4.82 2.71
CA GLY A 24 7.54 6.11 3.32
C GLY A 24 6.58 7.24 2.91
N ILE A 25 6.20 7.30 1.64
CA ILE A 25 5.22 8.27 1.13
C ILE A 25 3.83 7.99 1.76
N LEU A 26 3.41 6.73 1.81
CA LEU A 26 2.15 6.33 2.43
C LEU A 26 2.14 6.66 3.92
N LEU A 27 3.21 6.32 4.63
CA LEU A 27 3.36 6.62 6.05
C LEU A 27 3.30 8.12 6.32
N PHE A 28 4.05 8.93 5.55
CA PHE A 28 4.02 10.39 5.65
C PHE A 28 2.61 10.95 5.41
N ARG A 29 1.89 10.45 4.40
CA ARG A 29 0.51 10.86 4.13
C ARG A 29 -0.41 10.51 5.30
N THR A 30 -0.26 9.33 5.88
CA THR A 30 -1.06 8.87 7.01
C THR A 30 -0.80 9.68 8.28
N ILE A 31 0.47 10.01 8.57
CA ILE A 31 0.83 10.91 9.67
C ILE A 31 0.27 12.32 9.42
N SER A 32 0.40 12.84 8.19
CA SER A 32 -0.15 14.15 7.81
C SER A 32 -1.66 14.21 8.06
N LEU A 33 -2.38 13.18 7.62
CA LEU A 33 -3.82 13.07 7.82
C LEU A 33 -4.20 13.01 9.30
N MET A 34 -3.53 12.16 10.10
CA MET A 34 -3.91 11.94 11.50
C MET A 34 -3.58 13.14 12.40
N PHE A 35 -2.41 13.75 12.23
CA PHE A 35 -1.90 14.75 13.17
C PHE A 35 -2.01 16.19 12.69
N PHE A 36 -1.84 16.45 11.39
CA PHE A 36 -1.83 17.82 10.84
C PHE A 36 -3.20 18.22 10.26
N GLU A 37 -3.93 17.28 9.67
CA GLU A 37 -5.30 17.50 9.17
C GLU A 37 -6.38 17.13 10.21
N HIS A 38 -6.00 16.88 11.46
CA HIS A 38 -6.89 16.51 12.57
C HIS A 38 -7.78 15.28 12.28
N GLY A 39 -7.27 14.30 11.53
CA GLY A 39 -8.01 13.10 11.12
C GLY A 39 -8.65 12.36 12.29
N LEU A 40 -7.99 12.25 13.44
CA LEU A 40 -8.56 11.59 14.63
C LEU A 40 -9.88 12.24 15.13
N ARG A 41 -10.02 13.55 14.92
CA ARG A 41 -11.23 14.29 15.29
C ARG A 41 -12.30 14.16 14.21
N ILE A 42 -11.91 14.24 12.94
CA ILE A 42 -12.79 14.36 11.78
C ILE A 42 -13.31 13.00 11.30
N LEU A 43 -12.43 12.00 11.19
CA LEU A 43 -12.76 10.68 10.66
C LEU A 43 -13.61 9.87 11.65
N GLU A 44 -14.41 8.98 11.11
CA GLU A 44 -15.16 8.00 11.90
C GLU A 44 -14.22 7.04 12.64
N LEU A 45 -14.70 6.49 13.78
CA LEU A 45 -13.86 5.70 14.68
C LEU A 45 -13.20 4.51 13.97
N TRP A 46 -13.98 3.78 13.18
CA TRP A 46 -13.49 2.60 12.47
C TRP A 46 -12.50 2.94 11.35
N VAL A 47 -12.63 4.13 10.73
CA VAL A 47 -11.69 4.65 9.73
C VAL A 47 -10.38 5.06 10.40
N ASN A 48 -10.43 5.64 11.60
CA ASN A 48 -9.24 5.91 12.40
C ASN A 48 -8.50 4.62 12.75
N VAL A 49 -9.22 3.57 13.19
CA VAL A 49 -8.61 2.26 13.48
C VAL A 49 -7.94 1.69 12.23
N LEU A 50 -8.61 1.73 11.08
CA LEU A 50 -8.03 1.28 9.81
C LEU A 50 -6.76 2.06 9.44
N THR A 51 -6.80 3.39 9.62
CA THR A 51 -5.68 4.29 9.32
C THR A 51 -4.48 4.04 10.23
N ILE A 52 -4.70 3.72 11.51
CA ILE A 52 -3.64 3.32 12.44
C ILE A 52 -3.04 1.97 12.04
N ILE A 53 -3.88 1.00 11.64
CA ILE A 53 -3.40 -0.32 11.16
C ILE A 53 -2.54 -0.15 9.89
N GLU A 54 -2.99 0.66 8.92
CA GLU A 54 -2.23 1.00 7.71
C GLU A 54 -0.86 1.60 8.09
N MET A 55 -0.84 2.58 9.00
CA MET A 55 0.39 3.21 9.51
C MET A 55 1.38 2.20 10.10
N ILE A 56 0.89 1.24 10.90
CA ILE A 56 1.73 0.21 11.51
C ILE A 56 2.31 -0.71 10.44
N ILE A 57 1.49 -1.14 9.47
CA ILE A 57 1.92 -2.00 8.37
C ILE A 57 3.01 -1.30 7.54
N ASP A 58 2.83 -0.02 7.22
CA ASP A 58 3.81 0.77 6.48
C ASP A 58 5.15 0.89 7.24
N ALA A 59 5.10 1.21 8.53
CA ALA A 59 6.29 1.30 9.37
C ALA A 59 7.04 -0.03 9.44
N VAL A 60 6.33 -1.14 9.64
CA VAL A 60 6.94 -2.48 9.68
C VAL A 60 7.48 -2.86 8.28
N CYS A 61 6.77 -2.50 7.21
CA CYS A 61 7.24 -2.70 5.84
C CYS A 61 8.57 -1.99 5.61
N ILE A 62 8.69 -0.71 5.99
CA ILE A 62 9.93 0.05 5.89
C ILE A 62 11.07 -0.65 6.64
N VAL A 63 10.86 -1.08 7.88
CA VAL A 63 11.88 -1.77 8.67
C VAL A 63 12.38 -3.03 7.97
N PHE A 64 11.49 -3.87 7.44
CA PHE A 64 11.88 -5.09 6.74
C PHE A 64 12.47 -4.82 5.35
N SER A 65 12.00 -3.79 4.63
CA SER A 65 12.59 -3.35 3.37
C SER A 65 14.01 -2.81 3.56
N LEU A 66 14.27 -2.06 4.63
CA LEU A 66 15.62 -1.62 5.00
C LEU A 66 16.52 -2.80 5.38
N LYS A 67 16.01 -3.76 6.18
CA LYS A 67 16.74 -5.00 6.45
C LYS A 67 17.06 -5.77 5.16
N TRP A 68 16.12 -5.83 4.21
CA TRP A 68 16.33 -6.44 2.90
C TRP A 68 17.40 -5.67 2.10
N LEU A 69 17.35 -4.33 2.09
CA LEU A 69 18.31 -3.48 1.41
C LEU A 69 19.75 -3.67 1.93
N LEU A 70 19.91 -3.77 3.26
CA LEU A 70 21.20 -3.85 3.93
C LEU A 70 21.79 -5.27 3.95
N ARG A 71 20.99 -6.28 4.28
CA ARG A 71 21.47 -7.65 4.51
C ARG A 71 21.11 -8.65 3.40
N ASN A 72 20.28 -8.24 2.42
CA ASN A 72 19.85 -9.05 1.28
C ASN A 72 19.42 -10.48 1.61
N THR A 73 18.73 -10.68 2.74
CA THR A 73 18.24 -12.01 3.16
C THR A 73 16.91 -12.36 2.49
N ALA A 74 16.75 -13.61 2.05
CA ALA A 74 15.51 -14.09 1.42
C ALA A 74 14.27 -13.99 2.33
N ALA A 75 14.46 -14.11 3.65
CA ALA A 75 13.39 -13.93 4.63
C ALA A 75 12.87 -12.48 4.63
N ALA A 76 13.76 -11.49 4.74
CA ALA A 76 13.38 -10.07 4.70
C ALA A 76 12.73 -9.67 3.36
N GLN A 77 13.21 -10.23 2.24
CA GLN A 77 12.57 -10.05 0.94
C GLN A 77 11.12 -10.53 0.95
N THR A 78 10.87 -11.75 1.43
CA THR A 78 9.52 -12.34 1.42
C THR A 78 8.59 -11.56 2.33
N ILE A 79 9.04 -11.23 3.55
CA ILE A 79 8.27 -10.45 4.52
C ILE A 79 7.96 -9.06 3.95
N SER A 80 8.95 -8.36 3.41
CA SER A 80 8.76 -7.02 2.84
C SER A 80 7.78 -7.02 1.67
N LEU A 81 7.85 -8.00 0.76
CA LEU A 81 6.91 -8.10 -0.36
C LEU A 81 5.49 -8.41 0.11
N THR A 82 5.33 -9.26 1.13
CA THR A 82 4.01 -9.54 1.73
C THR A 82 3.46 -8.29 2.40
N LEU A 83 4.25 -7.62 3.24
CA LEU A 83 3.82 -6.40 3.93
C LEU A 83 3.47 -5.27 2.97
N GLY A 84 4.26 -5.05 1.91
CA GLY A 84 3.93 -4.02 0.93
C GLY A 84 2.68 -4.35 0.11
N ALA A 85 2.42 -5.63 -0.18
CA ALA A 85 1.15 -6.03 -0.78
C ALA A 85 -0.01 -5.80 0.19
N THR A 86 0.15 -6.12 1.47
CA THR A 86 -0.84 -5.84 2.51
C THR A 86 -1.08 -4.33 2.64
N ALA A 87 -0.03 -3.50 2.72
CA ALA A 87 -0.12 -2.04 2.76
C ALA A 87 -0.92 -1.49 1.58
N ALA A 88 -0.61 -1.93 0.36
CA ALA A 88 -1.34 -1.52 -0.83
C ALA A 88 -2.84 -1.88 -0.78
N ILE A 89 -3.18 -3.05 -0.24
CA ILE A 89 -4.58 -3.48 -0.06
C ILE A 89 -5.29 -2.59 0.97
N PHE A 90 -4.69 -2.35 2.13
CA PHE A 90 -5.26 -1.49 3.17
C PHE A 90 -5.44 -0.06 2.66
N HIS A 91 -4.43 0.47 1.98
CA HIS A 91 -4.48 1.78 1.35
C HIS A 91 -5.62 1.86 0.33
N ALA A 92 -5.75 0.88 -0.57
CA ALA A 92 -6.80 0.85 -1.56
C ALA A 92 -8.19 0.80 -0.92
N PHE A 93 -8.35 0.01 0.15
CA PHE A 93 -9.58 -0.07 0.92
C PHE A 93 -9.92 1.27 1.60
N ARG A 94 -8.93 1.95 2.19
CA ARG A 94 -9.11 3.29 2.76
C ARG A 94 -9.56 4.30 1.70
N VAL A 95 -8.95 4.29 0.51
CA VAL A 95 -9.37 5.16 -0.59
C VAL A 95 -10.80 4.81 -1.04
N LEU A 96 -11.17 3.53 -1.08
CA LEU A 96 -12.54 3.12 -1.39
C LEU A 96 -13.54 3.66 -0.36
N ILE A 97 -13.22 3.58 0.93
CA ILE A 97 -14.05 4.14 2.01
C ILE A 97 -14.23 5.63 1.83
N TYR A 98 -13.14 6.35 1.54
CA TYR A 98 -13.19 7.78 1.23
C TYR A 98 -14.13 8.07 0.05
N VAL A 99 -13.97 7.37 -1.08
CA VAL A 99 -14.81 7.57 -2.27
C VAL A 99 -16.29 7.28 -1.96
N ILE A 100 -16.58 6.15 -1.31
CA ILE A 100 -17.94 5.75 -0.93
C ILE A 100 -18.55 6.75 0.07
N GLY A 101 -17.79 7.21 1.07
CA GLY A 101 -18.29 8.15 2.06
C GLY A 101 -18.60 9.53 1.47
N ARG A 102 -17.83 9.96 0.46
CA ARG A 102 -18.04 11.25 -0.21
C ARG A 102 -19.15 11.23 -1.24
N LEU A 103 -19.23 10.19 -2.06
CA LEU A 103 -20.23 10.10 -3.14
C LEU A 103 -21.54 9.45 -2.70
N GLY A 104 -21.48 8.63 -1.65
CA GLY A 104 -22.62 7.84 -1.20
C GLY A 104 -23.55 8.57 -0.23
N PRO A 105 -24.76 8.02 -0.03
CA PRO A 105 -25.75 8.58 0.90
C PRO A 105 -25.37 8.38 2.38
N TRP A 106 -24.32 7.62 2.68
CA TRP A 106 -23.91 7.27 4.03
C TRP A 106 -23.27 8.48 4.75
N LYS A 107 -23.88 8.92 5.85
CA LYS A 107 -23.47 10.14 6.58
C LYS A 107 -22.32 9.98 7.57
N ASN A 108 -22.06 8.75 8.00
CA ASN A 108 -21.12 8.40 9.06
C ASN A 108 -20.18 7.28 8.59
N PHE A 109 -19.74 7.36 7.33
CA PHE A 109 -18.94 6.31 6.72
C PHE A 109 -17.46 6.69 6.77
N ASP A 110 -17.05 7.79 6.14
CA ASP A 110 -15.65 8.24 6.14
C ASP A 110 -15.37 9.31 7.19
N VAL A 111 -16.26 10.30 7.30
CA VAL A 111 -16.14 11.48 8.16
C VAL A 111 -17.35 11.61 9.06
N LYS A 112 -17.14 12.09 10.29
CA LYS A 112 -18.22 12.36 11.22
C LYS A 112 -19.16 13.43 10.66
N PRO A 113 -20.48 13.30 10.85
CA PRO A 113 -21.46 14.19 10.22
C PRO A 113 -21.26 15.67 10.58
N ALA A 114 -20.75 15.97 11.78
CA ALA A 114 -20.45 17.33 12.23
C ALA A 114 -19.38 18.05 11.36
N PHE A 115 -18.51 17.31 10.67
CA PHE A 115 -17.42 17.86 9.87
C PHE A 115 -17.62 17.67 8.36
N ARG A 116 -18.75 17.09 7.93
CA ARG A 116 -18.98 16.76 6.50
C ARG A 116 -19.07 18.02 5.63
N ALA A 117 -19.72 19.08 6.11
CA ALA A 117 -19.87 20.34 5.39
C ALA A 117 -18.52 21.08 5.22
N SER A 118 -17.68 21.06 6.26
CA SER A 118 -16.35 21.70 6.24
C SER A 118 -15.30 20.89 5.47
N ALA A 119 -15.52 19.59 5.32
CA ALA A 119 -14.61 18.71 4.60
C ALA A 119 -14.99 18.55 3.12
N GLY A 120 -15.79 19.47 2.56
CA GLY A 120 -16.19 19.45 1.16
C GLY A 120 -14.97 19.50 0.23
N THR A 121 -14.67 18.38 -0.41
CA THR A 121 -13.64 18.27 -1.44
C THR A 121 -14.28 18.30 -2.82
N ASP A 122 -13.61 18.94 -3.78
CA ASP A 122 -14.03 18.87 -5.18
C ASP A 122 -14.21 17.41 -5.61
N ILE A 123 -15.36 17.12 -6.20
CA ILE A 123 -15.76 15.80 -6.69
C ILE A 123 -14.72 15.25 -7.67
N PHE A 124 -14.06 16.12 -8.44
CA PHE A 124 -12.96 15.73 -9.34
C PHE A 124 -11.85 14.96 -8.60
N TRP A 125 -11.40 15.46 -7.46
CA TRP A 125 -10.33 14.83 -6.67
C TRP A 125 -10.78 13.49 -6.07
N VAL A 126 -12.07 13.36 -5.75
CA VAL A 126 -12.64 12.11 -5.26
C VAL A 126 -12.58 11.03 -6.35
N TYR A 127 -13.02 11.34 -7.57
CA TYR A 127 -12.94 10.40 -8.69
C TYR A 127 -11.50 10.08 -9.07
N PHE A 128 -10.63 11.08 -9.11
CA PHE A 128 -9.21 10.88 -9.44
C PHE A 128 -8.53 9.92 -8.45
N ALA A 129 -8.75 10.10 -7.15
CA ALA A 129 -8.23 9.18 -6.13
C ALA A 129 -8.78 7.76 -6.29
N GLY A 130 -10.08 7.62 -6.58
CA GLY A 130 -10.70 6.32 -6.83
C GLY A 130 -10.10 5.58 -8.03
N ILE A 131 -9.88 6.27 -9.15
CA ILE A 131 -9.27 5.70 -10.35
C ILE A 131 -7.83 5.24 -10.07
N LEU A 132 -7.02 6.07 -9.40
CA LEU A 132 -5.65 5.70 -9.04
C LEU A 132 -5.60 4.48 -8.11
N SER A 133 -6.50 4.40 -7.13
CA SER A 133 -6.62 3.24 -6.23
C SER A 133 -6.95 1.95 -7.00
N LEU A 134 -7.91 2.02 -7.93
CA LEU A 134 -8.28 0.90 -8.79
C LEU A 134 -7.12 0.43 -9.67
N LEU A 135 -6.39 1.36 -10.30
CA LEU A 135 -5.20 1.03 -11.08
C LEU A 135 -4.13 0.35 -10.21
N GLY A 136 -3.90 0.85 -9.00
CA GLY A 136 -2.99 0.24 -8.04
C GLY A 136 -3.38 -1.20 -7.69
N LEU A 137 -4.66 -1.44 -7.40
CA LEU A 137 -5.18 -2.78 -7.09
C LEU A 137 -5.04 -3.74 -8.28
N LEU A 138 -5.33 -3.27 -9.51
CA LEU A 138 -5.17 -4.06 -10.73
C LEU A 138 -3.72 -4.52 -10.92
N VAL A 139 -2.74 -3.64 -10.69
CA VAL A 139 -1.32 -4.00 -10.78
C VAL A 139 -0.96 -5.09 -9.77
N VAL A 140 -1.43 -4.99 -8.51
CA VAL A 140 -1.21 -6.01 -7.48
C VAL A 140 -1.82 -7.36 -7.89
N ILE A 141 -3.05 -7.35 -8.42
CA ILE A 141 -3.74 -8.57 -8.89
C ILE A 141 -2.97 -9.21 -10.05
N LEU A 142 -2.54 -8.43 -11.04
CA LEU A 142 -1.77 -8.93 -12.18
C LEU A 142 -0.46 -9.59 -11.73
N ILE A 143 0.29 -8.94 -10.83
CA ILE A 143 1.51 -9.49 -10.25
C ILE A 143 1.20 -10.81 -9.54
N TRP A 144 0.11 -10.88 -8.78
CA TRP A 144 -0.28 -12.11 -8.08
C TRP A 144 -0.61 -13.26 -9.04
N ILE A 145 -1.37 -13.00 -10.11
CA ILE A 145 -1.71 -13.98 -11.15
C ILE A 145 -0.45 -14.52 -11.83
N ILE A 146 0.47 -13.63 -12.22
CA ILE A 146 1.74 -14.02 -12.86
C ILE A 146 2.56 -14.92 -11.92
N ARG A 147 2.66 -14.56 -10.64
CA ARG A 147 3.37 -15.37 -9.64
C ARG A 147 2.71 -16.73 -9.44
N LYS A 148 1.38 -16.80 -9.42
CA LYS A 148 0.63 -18.06 -9.29
C LYS A 148 0.86 -18.98 -10.48
N LYS A 149 0.88 -18.43 -11.71
CA LYS A 149 1.19 -19.20 -12.93
C LYS A 149 2.62 -19.73 -12.92
N ARG A 150 3.61 -18.90 -12.56
CA ARG A 150 5.03 -19.33 -12.50
C ARG A 150 5.26 -20.45 -11.47
N ARG A 151 4.59 -20.42 -10.31
CA ARG A 151 4.67 -21.49 -9.32
C ARG A 151 4.14 -22.83 -9.86
N ARG A 152 3.00 -22.82 -10.56
CA ARG A 152 2.43 -24.03 -11.18
C ARG A 152 3.32 -24.62 -12.27
N TYR A 153 3.95 -23.78 -13.09
CA TYR A 153 4.87 -24.24 -14.13
C TYR A 153 6.13 -24.89 -13.52
N SER A 154 6.67 -24.28 -12.46
CA SER A 154 7.86 -24.80 -11.77
C SER A 154 7.60 -26.09 -11.00
N SER A 155 6.36 -26.37 -10.57
CA SER A 155 5.98 -27.66 -9.99
C SER A 155 5.83 -28.77 -11.03
N HIS A 156 5.32 -28.46 -12.24
CA HIS A 156 5.24 -29.44 -13.32
C HIS A 156 6.62 -29.90 -13.80
N LEU A 157 7.60 -29.00 -13.87
CA LEU A 157 9.00 -29.32 -14.25
C LEU A 157 9.76 -30.15 -13.22
N LYS A 158 9.29 -30.24 -11.96
CA LYS A 158 9.93 -31.07 -10.92
C LYS A 158 9.37 -32.49 -10.84
N CYS A 159 8.26 -32.75 -11.55
CA CYS A 159 7.58 -34.05 -11.59
C CYS A 159 7.80 -34.80 -12.92
N SER A 160 8.54 -34.20 -13.86
CA SER A 160 9.01 -34.83 -15.10
C SER A 160 10.51 -35.07 -15.01
#